data_AF-A0A9N9ILZ2-F1
#
_entry.id   AF-A0A9N9ILZ2-F1
#
_cell.length_a   1.000
_cell.length_b   1.000
_cell.length_c   1.000
_cell.angle_alpha   90.00
_cell.angle_beta   90.00
_cell.angle_gamma   90.00
#
_symmetry.space_group_name_H-M   'P 1'
#
loop_
_entity.id
_entity.type
_entity.pdbx_description
1 polymer ?
#
loop_
_entity_poly.entity_id
_entity_poly.type
_entity_poly.pdbx_seq_one_letter_code
_entity_poly.pdbx_strand_id
1 'polypeptide(L)'
;MSVTIKETLYVKPARPTKYVQIPLSNCDITLPPVYVGPIYFFKNVLKKDNFMNIQKLLASLGDVLNDYYPLAGTLKSAPNGSYIIDCNDRGVQFIIAECSDITINQLEEKNWEHAVIPYGLLQSGTIANEIDPILSIIQHTTFVDGSVALGFAIHHYIMDGTGLFTFIKNWGLRARLEQIDPPIHDRSLLKGSGNTSTYVPDEYVLMEPTENFFSNAQKSLKNLSSLTTKIFRFSQDDLKRLRDYYSVGIPNGSWISTNDAL
;
A
#
# COMPACT_ATOMS: atom_id res chain seq x y z
N MET A 1 3.96 -23.63 0.71
CA MET A 1 4.98 -22.58 0.85
C MET A 1 4.48 -21.61 1.90
N SER A 2 5.15 -21.55 3.05
CA SER A 2 4.70 -20.73 4.18
C SER A 2 5.79 -19.77 4.62
N VAL A 3 5.41 -18.51 4.77
CA VAL A 3 6.23 -17.50 5.42
C VAL A 3 6.20 -17.73 6.93
N THR A 4 7.37 -17.74 7.57
CA THR A 4 7.52 -17.88 9.03
C THR A 4 7.96 -16.55 9.62
N ILE A 5 7.13 -15.99 10.51
CA ILE A 5 7.46 -14.76 11.25
C ILE A 5 8.50 -15.08 12.31
N LYS A 6 9.56 -14.28 12.36
CA LYS A 6 10.63 -14.37 13.36
C LYS A 6 10.44 -13.35 14.47
N GLU A 7 10.09 -12.13 14.10
CA GLU A 7 10.01 -11.01 15.02
C GLU A 7 9.03 -9.96 14.50
N THR A 8 8.35 -9.27 15.43
CA THR A 8 7.50 -8.13 15.13
C THR A 8 7.93 -6.96 16.01
N LEU A 9 8.28 -5.84 15.37
CA LEU A 9 8.75 -4.62 16.02
C LEU A 9 7.78 -3.47 15.72
N TYR A 10 7.88 -2.40 16.51
CA TYR A 10 7.19 -1.13 16.23
C TYR A 10 8.23 -0.03 16.08
N VAL A 11 8.38 0.47 14.85
CA VAL A 11 9.35 1.50 14.51
C VAL A 11 8.70 2.87 14.65
N LYS A 12 9.21 3.65 15.60
CA LYS A 12 8.76 5.02 15.88
C LYS A 12 9.62 6.03 15.12
N PRO A 13 9.17 7.29 14.97
CA PRO A 13 10.04 8.36 14.52
C PRO A 13 11.31 8.44 15.37
N ALA A 14 12.47 8.69 14.74
CA ALA A 14 13.77 8.69 15.42
C ALA A 14 13.91 9.80 16.47
N ARG A 15 13.07 10.82 16.37
CA ARG A 15 12.93 11.91 17.35
C ARG A 15 11.45 12.08 17.67
N PRO A 16 11.08 12.44 18.92
CA PRO A 16 9.68 12.69 19.28
C PRO A 16 9.03 13.68 18.32
N THR A 17 7.85 13.34 17.82
CA THR A 17 7.08 14.25 16.96
C THR A 17 6.08 15.03 17.79
N LYS A 18 5.54 16.12 17.23
CA LYS A 18 4.49 16.87 17.90
C LYS A 18 3.20 16.05 17.83
N TYR A 19 2.63 15.76 18.99
CA TYR A 19 1.28 15.19 19.06
C TYR A 19 0.28 16.11 18.34
N VAL A 20 -0.35 15.58 17.30
CA VAL A 20 -1.33 16.30 16.48
C VAL A 20 -2.41 15.34 15.99
N GLN A 21 -3.64 15.84 15.95
CA GLN A 21 -4.75 15.13 15.33
C GLN A 21 -5.03 15.76 13.98
N ILE A 22 -5.05 14.93 12.94
CA ILE A 22 -5.29 15.36 11.57
C ILE A 22 -6.68 14.85 11.15
N PRO A 23 -7.67 15.74 11.00
CA PRO A 23 -8.97 15.36 10.46
C PRO A 23 -8.83 14.85 9.02
N LEU A 24 -9.60 13.82 8.68
CA LEU A 24 -9.69 13.37 7.29
C LEU A 24 -10.48 14.39 6.43
N SER A 25 -10.09 14.48 5.16
CA SER A 25 -10.84 15.18 4.12
C SER A 25 -11.85 14.25 3.45
N ASN A 26 -12.76 14.82 2.66
CA ASN A 26 -13.73 14.04 1.89
C ASN A 26 -13.06 13.11 0.88
N CYS A 27 -11.87 13.46 0.38
CA CYS A 27 -11.11 12.61 -0.57
C CYS A 27 -10.58 11.34 0.10
N ASP A 28 -10.28 11.40 1.40
CA ASP A 28 -9.67 10.29 2.13
C ASP A 28 -10.65 9.15 2.40
N ILE A 29 -11.95 9.46 2.49
CA ILE A 29 -13.01 8.52 2.87
C ILE A 29 -13.82 8.01 1.65
N THR A 30 -13.27 8.17 0.45
CA THR A 30 -13.91 7.73 -0.81
C THR A 30 -13.90 6.20 -0.98
N LEU A 31 -12.92 5.53 -0.37
CA LEU A 31 -12.82 4.07 -0.36
C LEU A 31 -13.18 3.51 1.02
N PRO A 32 -13.52 2.22 1.15
CA PRO A 32 -13.70 1.59 2.46
C PRO A 32 -12.41 1.62 3.30
N PRO A 33 -12.48 1.47 4.63
CA PRO A 33 -11.31 1.43 5.52
C PRO A 33 -10.55 0.11 5.36
N VAL A 34 -9.73 0.02 4.30
CA VAL A 34 -8.94 -1.15 3.94
C VAL A 34 -7.46 -0.85 3.99
N TYR A 35 -6.65 -1.90 4.13
CA TYR A 35 -5.22 -1.81 3.97
C TYR A 35 -4.86 -2.17 2.54
N VAL A 36 -4.03 -1.34 1.93
CA VAL A 36 -3.51 -1.55 0.58
C VAL A 36 -2.00 -1.44 0.59
N GLY A 37 -1.36 -2.15 -0.33
CA GLY A 37 0.03 -1.89 -0.62
C GLY A 37 0.69 -2.94 -1.49
N PRO A 38 1.83 -2.59 -2.10
CA PRO A 38 2.59 -3.48 -2.96
C PRO A 38 3.47 -4.44 -2.17
N ILE A 39 3.96 -5.46 -2.87
CA ILE A 39 5.10 -6.27 -2.46
C ILE A 39 6.22 -6.02 -3.48
N TYR A 40 7.39 -5.59 -3.00
CA TYR A 40 8.59 -5.45 -3.82
C TYR A 40 9.49 -6.66 -3.65
N PHE A 41 9.99 -7.17 -4.77
CA PHE A 41 10.91 -8.30 -4.80
C PHE A 41 12.31 -7.81 -5.17
N PHE A 42 13.28 -8.03 -4.28
CA PHE A 42 14.67 -7.63 -4.43
C PHE A 42 15.56 -8.87 -4.52
N LYS A 43 16.12 -9.11 -5.70
CA LYS A 43 16.97 -10.26 -5.99
C LYS A 43 18.41 -10.01 -5.50
N ASN A 44 18.95 -10.92 -4.71
CA ASN A 44 20.34 -10.84 -4.23
C ASN A 44 21.33 -11.37 -5.29
N VAL A 45 21.40 -10.69 -6.44
CA VAL A 45 22.20 -11.14 -7.60
C VAL A 45 23.68 -11.34 -7.27
N LEU A 46 24.22 -10.46 -6.42
CA LEU A 46 25.64 -10.47 -6.03
C LEU A 46 25.94 -11.38 -4.84
N LYS A 47 24.94 -12.13 -4.33
CA LYS A 47 25.06 -13.00 -3.15
C LYS A 47 25.76 -12.30 -1.98
N LYS A 48 25.41 -11.03 -1.76
CA LYS A 48 25.98 -10.27 -0.65
C LYS A 48 25.44 -10.83 0.65
N ASP A 49 26.34 -11.10 1.58
CA ASP A 49 25.96 -11.31 2.98
C ASP A 49 25.20 -10.07 3.46
N ASN A 50 24.14 -10.30 4.24
CA ASN A 50 23.37 -9.22 4.85
C ASN A 50 22.75 -8.23 3.81
N PHE A 51 22.36 -8.75 2.64
CA PHE A 51 21.59 -8.02 1.63
C PHE A 51 20.29 -7.46 2.22
N MET A 52 19.96 -6.19 1.90
CA MET A 52 18.82 -5.47 2.50
C MET A 52 18.83 -5.55 4.04
N ASN A 53 19.98 -5.23 4.65
CA ASN A 53 20.21 -5.28 6.09
C ASN A 53 19.08 -4.63 6.91
N ILE A 54 18.47 -5.43 7.78
CA ILE A 54 17.32 -5.04 8.59
C ILE A 54 17.63 -3.84 9.50
N GLN A 55 18.80 -3.81 10.15
CA GLN A 55 19.15 -2.71 11.07
C GLN A 55 19.20 -1.34 10.35
N LYS A 56 19.76 -1.30 9.13
CA LYS A 56 19.75 -0.10 8.28
C LYS A 56 18.33 0.28 7.85
N LEU A 57 17.48 -0.70 7.54
CA LEU A 57 16.07 -0.45 7.21
C LEU A 57 15.30 0.11 8.40
N LEU A 58 15.46 -0.45 9.60
CA LEU A 58 14.82 0.05 10.83
C LEU A 58 15.27 1.47 11.16
N ALA A 59 16.58 1.74 11.09
CA ALA A 59 17.12 3.07 11.37
C ALA A 59 16.63 4.13 10.36
N SER A 60 16.68 3.82 9.07
CA SER A 60 16.19 4.73 8.02
C SER A 60 14.68 4.91 8.03
N LEU A 61 13.92 3.89 8.46
CA LEU A 61 12.48 3.99 8.66
C LEU A 61 12.18 4.96 9.81
N GLY A 62 12.87 4.84 10.94
CA GLY A 62 12.74 5.80 12.03
C GLY A 62 13.06 7.23 11.61
N ASP A 63 14.11 7.43 10.81
CA ASP A 63 14.49 8.77 10.30
C ASP A 63 13.44 9.35 9.35
N VAL A 64 12.98 8.60 8.34
CA VAL A 64 11.97 9.09 7.39
C VAL A 64 10.61 9.34 8.08
N LEU A 65 10.30 8.61 9.15
CA LEU A 65 9.09 8.82 9.94
C LEU A 65 9.09 10.14 10.71
N ASN A 66 10.21 10.85 10.84
CA ASN A 66 10.16 12.23 11.33
C ASN A 66 9.43 13.16 10.34
N ASP A 67 9.59 12.93 9.03
CA ASP A 67 8.91 13.69 7.98
C ASP A 67 7.53 13.10 7.67
N TYR A 68 7.37 11.77 7.81
CA TYR A 68 6.12 11.03 7.58
C TYR A 68 5.43 10.61 8.88
N TYR A 69 5.47 11.47 9.90
CA TYR A 69 4.98 11.16 11.25
C TYR A 69 3.52 10.63 11.31
N PRO A 70 2.57 11.01 10.43
CA PRO A 70 1.24 10.43 10.49
C PRO A 70 1.22 8.92 10.29
N LEU A 71 2.19 8.34 9.55
CA LEU A 71 2.27 6.90 9.30
C LEU A 71 2.53 6.08 10.57
N ALA A 72 3.14 6.71 11.58
CA ALA A 72 3.40 6.12 12.89
C ALA A 72 2.25 6.35 13.89
N GLY A 73 1.13 6.91 13.44
CA GLY A 73 -0.07 7.13 14.25
C GLY A 73 -1.07 5.98 14.21
N THR A 74 -2.26 6.26 14.72
CA THR A 74 -3.43 5.36 14.65
C THR A 74 -4.63 6.06 14.05
N LEU A 75 -5.56 5.30 13.48
CA LEU A 75 -6.86 5.83 13.12
C LEU A 75 -7.77 5.82 14.35
N LYS A 76 -8.45 6.92 14.65
CA LYS A 76 -9.37 7.02 15.78
C LYS A 76 -10.77 7.36 15.29
N SER A 77 -11.78 6.65 15.81
CA SER A 77 -13.18 7.01 15.61
C SER A 77 -13.55 8.18 16.52
N ALA A 78 -14.13 9.23 15.95
CA ALA A 78 -14.66 10.37 16.69
C ALA A 78 -16.14 10.14 17.05
N PRO A 79 -16.68 10.78 18.11
CA PRO A 79 -18.07 10.59 18.56
C PRO A 79 -19.13 10.93 17.51
N ASN A 80 -18.79 11.77 16.53
CA ASN A 80 -19.65 12.15 15.41
C ASN A 80 -19.66 11.12 14.26
N GLY A 81 -19.00 9.97 14.42
CA GLY A 81 -18.87 8.92 13.40
C GLY A 81 -17.77 9.18 12.36
N SER A 82 -17.07 10.31 12.42
CA SER A 82 -15.91 10.58 11.55
C SER A 82 -14.66 9.88 12.05
N TYR A 83 -13.64 9.77 11.18
CA TYR A 83 -12.32 9.29 11.56
C TYR A 83 -11.30 10.43 11.61
N ILE A 84 -10.32 10.29 12.49
CA ILE A 84 -9.21 11.22 12.68
C ILE A 84 -7.91 10.43 12.72
N ILE A 85 -6.85 10.96 12.12
CA ILE A 85 -5.51 10.41 12.29
C ILE A 85 -4.92 10.97 13.58
N ASP A 86 -4.65 10.09 14.53
CA ASP A 86 -4.03 10.42 15.80
C ASP A 86 -2.51 10.20 15.70
N CYS A 87 -1.74 11.29 15.54
CA CYS A 87 -0.28 11.22 15.42
C CYS A 87 0.34 11.06 16.82
N ASN A 88 0.35 9.83 17.31
CA ASN A 88 0.71 9.46 18.68
C ASN A 88 2.03 8.67 18.79
N ASP A 89 2.83 8.62 17.72
CA ASP A 89 4.08 7.88 17.66
C ASP A 89 3.96 6.42 18.15
N ARG A 90 2.80 5.76 17.93
CA ARG A 90 2.61 4.33 18.23
C ARG A 90 3.59 3.46 17.44
N GLY A 91 3.93 3.90 16.23
CA GLY A 91 4.94 3.30 15.36
C GLY A 91 4.35 2.47 14.23
N VAL A 92 5.18 2.25 13.21
CA VAL A 92 4.92 1.33 12.10
C VAL A 92 5.22 -0.09 12.55
N GLN A 93 4.30 -1.02 12.36
CA GLN A 93 4.57 -2.42 12.65
C GLN A 93 5.53 -2.98 11.59
N PHE A 94 6.72 -3.39 12.02
CA PHE A 94 7.76 -3.96 11.15
C PHE A 94 7.91 -5.45 11.45
N ILE A 95 7.53 -6.31 10.50
CA ILE A 95 7.56 -7.76 10.63
C ILE A 95 8.82 -8.29 9.93
N ILE A 96 9.61 -9.08 10.64
CA ILE A 96 10.75 -9.81 10.11
C ILE A 96 10.34 -11.26 9.94
N ALA A 97 10.47 -11.79 8.72
CA ALA A 97 10.05 -13.12 8.36
C ALA A 97 11.04 -13.82 7.42
N GLU A 98 10.88 -15.13 7.28
CA GLU A 98 11.65 -15.96 6.36
C GLU A 98 10.72 -16.84 5.52
N CYS A 99 11.14 -17.14 4.29
CA CYS A 99 10.51 -18.13 3.43
C CYS A 99 11.58 -19.09 2.90
N SER A 100 11.66 -20.27 3.51
CA SER A 100 12.70 -21.26 3.21
C SER A 100 12.33 -22.21 2.07
N ASP A 101 11.10 -22.12 1.53
CA ASP A 101 10.54 -23.10 0.60
C ASP A 101 10.78 -22.77 -0.88
N ILE A 102 11.10 -21.51 -1.21
CA ILE A 102 11.18 -21.02 -2.59
C ILE A 102 12.22 -19.90 -2.74
N THR A 103 12.69 -19.69 -3.96
CA THR A 103 13.58 -18.60 -4.37
C THR A 103 12.85 -17.60 -5.28
N ILE A 104 13.36 -16.38 -5.40
CA ILE A 104 12.79 -15.41 -6.36
C ILE A 104 12.96 -15.91 -7.81
N ASN A 105 14.05 -16.61 -8.13
CA ASN A 105 14.25 -17.22 -9.45
C ASN A 105 13.09 -18.16 -9.83
N GLN A 106 12.65 -19.00 -8.90
CA GLN A 106 11.54 -19.92 -9.14
C GLN A 106 10.21 -19.18 -9.35
N LEU A 107 10.01 -18.02 -8.70
CA LEU A 107 8.85 -17.16 -8.96
C LEU A 107 8.90 -16.57 -10.37
N GLU A 108 10.07 -16.10 -10.82
CA GLU A 108 10.28 -15.59 -12.17
C GLU A 108 10.07 -16.68 -13.24
N GLU A 109 10.61 -17.88 -13.05
CA GLU A 109 10.42 -19.04 -13.94
C GLU A 109 8.95 -19.45 -14.08
N LYS A 110 8.14 -19.18 -13.05
CA LYS A 110 6.69 -19.39 -13.02
C LYS A 110 5.90 -18.16 -13.44
N ASN A 111 6.54 -17.17 -14.08
CA ASN A 111 5.93 -15.92 -14.53
C ASN A 111 5.11 -15.20 -13.45
N TRP A 112 5.52 -15.32 -12.18
CA TRP A 112 4.85 -14.72 -11.03
C TRP A 112 3.37 -15.12 -10.90
N GLU A 113 3.02 -16.33 -11.33
CA GLU A 113 1.68 -16.88 -11.13
C GLU A 113 1.29 -16.80 -9.64
N HIS A 114 0.14 -16.21 -9.33
CA HIS A 114 -0.28 -15.99 -7.95
C HIS A 114 -0.39 -17.29 -7.14
N ALA A 115 -0.66 -18.43 -7.80
CA ALA A 115 -0.71 -19.75 -7.18
C ALA A 115 0.66 -20.18 -6.58
N VAL A 116 1.77 -19.62 -7.07
CA VAL A 116 3.12 -19.93 -6.56
C VAL A 116 3.67 -18.87 -5.62
N ILE A 117 3.01 -17.73 -5.48
CA ILE A 117 3.42 -16.68 -4.53
C ILE A 117 3.17 -17.20 -3.11
N PRO A 118 4.19 -17.24 -2.22
CA PRO A 118 4.01 -17.74 -0.86
C PRO A 118 2.92 -16.99 -0.11
N TYR A 119 2.03 -17.75 0.52
CA TYR A 119 1.02 -17.17 1.39
C TYR A 119 1.70 -16.51 2.59
N GLY A 120 1.25 -15.29 2.93
CA GLY A 120 1.77 -14.54 4.07
C GLY A 120 2.99 -13.68 3.79
N LEU A 121 3.35 -13.41 2.52
CA LEU A 121 4.34 -12.35 2.19
C LEU A 121 3.87 -10.95 2.60
N LEU A 122 2.57 -10.80 2.81
CA LEU A 122 1.96 -9.67 3.50
C LEU A 122 0.87 -10.23 4.40
N GLN A 123 1.05 -10.12 5.71
CA GLN A 123 0.07 -10.64 6.66
C GLN A 123 -1.17 -9.73 6.70
N SER A 124 -2.17 -10.02 5.87
CA SER A 124 -3.45 -9.29 5.88
C SER A 124 -4.30 -9.61 7.12
N GLY A 125 -4.05 -10.72 7.81
CA GLY A 125 -4.86 -11.21 8.94
C GLY A 125 -4.53 -10.58 10.30
N THR A 126 -3.46 -9.79 10.39
CA THR A 126 -2.97 -9.14 11.63
C THR A 126 -3.18 -7.63 11.63
N ILE A 127 -4.09 -7.12 10.78
CA ILE A 127 -4.72 -5.81 10.93
C ILE A 127 -5.62 -5.86 12.19
N ALA A 128 -5.06 -6.12 13.38
CA ALA A 128 -4.58 -5.17 14.39
C ALA A 128 -5.73 -4.32 14.93
N ASN A 129 -6.32 -4.79 16.03
CA ASN A 129 -7.22 -4.08 16.94
C ASN A 129 -8.31 -3.25 16.25
N GLU A 130 -9.56 -3.69 16.35
CA GLU A 130 -10.74 -2.88 16.00
C GLU A 130 -10.75 -1.51 16.71
N ILE A 131 -10.00 -1.38 17.81
CA ILE A 131 -9.82 -0.17 18.59
C ILE A 131 -8.46 0.46 18.25
N ASP A 132 -8.50 1.64 17.64
CA ASP A 132 -7.37 2.46 17.24
C ASP A 132 -6.34 1.74 16.34
N PRO A 133 -6.73 1.31 15.12
CA PRO A 133 -5.85 0.54 14.25
C PRO A 133 -4.60 1.33 13.82
N ILE A 134 -3.47 0.64 13.74
CA ILE A 134 -2.18 1.21 13.28
C ILE A 134 -2.25 1.55 11.80
N LEU A 135 -1.63 2.64 11.37
CA LEU A 135 -1.82 3.10 9.98
C LEU A 135 -0.93 2.38 8.97
N SER A 136 0.14 1.71 9.41
CA SER A 136 1.16 1.13 8.52
C SER A 136 1.77 -0.15 9.06
N ILE A 137 1.92 -1.12 8.17
CA ILE A 137 2.62 -2.39 8.40
C ILE A 137 3.63 -2.59 7.25
N ILE A 138 4.85 -2.97 7.59
CA ILE A 138 5.91 -3.29 6.64
C ILE A 138 6.45 -4.67 6.99
N GLN A 139 6.57 -5.56 6.01
CA GLN A 139 7.08 -6.91 6.21
C GLN A 139 8.33 -7.15 5.37
N HIS A 140 9.45 -7.46 6.02
CA HIS A 140 10.68 -7.93 5.40
C HIS A 140 10.69 -9.46 5.44
N THR A 141 10.69 -10.11 4.28
CA THR A 141 10.76 -11.57 4.17
C THR A 141 12.02 -11.99 3.41
N THR A 142 12.91 -12.72 4.08
CA THR A 142 14.12 -13.27 3.46
C THR A 142 13.85 -14.64 2.86
N PHE A 143 14.17 -14.84 1.58
CA PHE A 143 14.06 -16.12 0.89
C PHE A 143 15.31 -16.99 1.11
N VAL A 144 15.22 -18.29 0.80
CA VAL A 144 16.32 -19.26 0.97
C VAL A 144 17.59 -18.91 0.18
N ASP A 145 17.47 -18.13 -0.91
CA ASP A 145 18.60 -17.63 -1.71
C ASP A 145 19.18 -16.31 -1.20
N GLY A 146 18.70 -15.80 -0.05
CA GLY A 146 19.08 -14.50 0.51
C GLY A 146 18.48 -13.30 -0.23
N SER A 147 17.60 -13.51 -1.20
CA SER A 147 16.77 -12.45 -1.78
C SER A 147 15.69 -12.02 -0.79
N VAL A 148 15.07 -10.85 -1.01
CA VAL A 148 14.12 -10.25 -0.07
C VAL A 148 12.83 -9.83 -0.75
N ALA A 149 11.69 -10.16 -0.15
CA ALA A 149 10.42 -9.46 -0.41
C ALA A 149 10.17 -8.40 0.67
N LEU A 150 9.76 -7.21 0.25
CA LEU A 150 9.34 -6.12 1.13
C LEU A 150 7.88 -5.79 0.86
N GLY A 151 6.99 -6.26 1.74
CA GLY A 151 5.55 -6.04 1.67
C GLY A 151 5.13 -4.80 2.45
N PHE A 152 4.13 -4.10 1.93
CA PHE A 152 3.53 -2.93 2.57
C PHE A 152 2.02 -3.13 2.71
N ALA A 153 1.48 -2.82 3.89
CA ALA A 153 0.05 -2.70 4.13
C ALA A 153 -0.21 -1.38 4.85
N ILE A 154 -0.83 -0.43 4.15
CA ILE A 154 -1.08 0.93 4.61
C ILE A 154 -2.59 1.17 4.63
N HIS A 155 -3.11 1.71 5.72
CA HIS A 155 -4.52 2.04 5.84
C HIS A 155 -4.88 3.15 4.83
N HIS A 156 -5.79 2.90 3.89
CA HIS A 156 -6.00 3.78 2.73
C HIS A 156 -6.41 5.22 3.09
N TYR A 157 -7.02 5.46 4.26
CA TYR A 157 -7.36 6.81 4.73
C TYR A 157 -6.15 7.73 4.96
N ILE A 158 -4.94 7.18 5.13
CA ILE A 158 -3.76 8.03 5.33
C ILE A 158 -3.20 8.60 4.03
N MET A 159 -3.31 7.89 2.90
CA MET A 159 -2.76 8.35 1.62
C MET A 159 -3.33 7.59 0.42
N ASP A 160 -3.27 8.24 -0.73
CA ASP A 160 -3.50 7.63 -2.02
C ASP A 160 -2.26 6.87 -2.54
N GLY A 161 -2.36 6.33 -3.75
CA GLY A 161 -1.24 5.65 -4.42
C GLY A 161 -0.02 6.56 -4.60
N THR A 162 -0.23 7.83 -4.96
CA THR A 162 0.87 8.79 -5.15
C THR A 162 1.64 9.01 -3.85
N GLY A 163 0.94 9.22 -2.74
CA GLY A 163 1.53 9.35 -1.41
C GLY A 163 2.29 8.11 -1.00
N LEU A 164 1.72 6.92 -1.25
CA LEU A 164 2.37 5.62 -0.95
C LEU A 164 3.68 5.43 -1.70
N PHE A 165 3.68 5.59 -3.02
CA PHE A 165 4.88 5.39 -3.82
C PHE A 165 5.93 6.48 -3.55
N THR A 166 5.50 7.70 -3.23
CA THR A 166 6.41 8.79 -2.82
C THR A 166 7.06 8.47 -1.47
N PHE A 167 6.30 7.97 -0.50
CA PHE A 167 6.84 7.52 0.79
C PHE A 167 7.89 6.42 0.59
N ILE A 168 7.59 5.38 -0.19
CA ILE A 168 8.51 4.25 -0.43
C ILE A 168 9.80 4.75 -1.10
N LYS A 169 9.68 5.63 -2.10
CA LYS A 169 10.83 6.27 -2.75
C LYS A 169 11.68 7.06 -1.73
N ASN A 170 11.05 7.91 -0.94
CA ASN A 170 11.73 8.76 0.03
C ASN A 170 12.37 7.95 1.17
N TRP A 171 11.74 6.88 1.63
CA TRP A 171 12.37 5.94 2.56
C TRP A 171 13.62 5.30 1.94
N GLY A 172 13.54 4.87 0.67
CA GLY A 172 14.70 4.36 -0.07
C GLY A 172 15.84 5.37 -0.20
N LEU A 173 15.54 6.66 -0.43
CA LEU A 173 16.53 7.75 -0.45
C LEU A 173 17.18 7.93 0.93
N ARG A 174 16.38 8.00 2.01
CA ARG A 174 16.89 8.09 3.39
C ARG A 174 17.78 6.89 3.75
N ALA A 175 17.41 5.68 3.32
CA ALA A 175 18.22 4.48 3.53
C ALA A 175 19.59 4.54 2.83
N ARG A 176 19.72 5.34 1.77
CA ARG A 176 20.98 5.63 1.06
C ARG A 176 21.65 6.93 1.53
N LEU A 177 21.14 7.54 2.60
CA LEU A 177 21.63 8.81 3.17
C LEU A 177 21.51 9.99 2.18
N GLU A 178 20.52 9.92 1.29
CA GLU A 178 20.19 10.98 0.35
C GLU A 178 19.11 11.91 0.91
N GLN A 179 19.09 13.16 0.44
CA GLN A 179 18.06 14.13 0.82
C GLN A 179 16.72 13.77 0.18
N ILE A 180 15.64 14.17 0.85
CA ILE A 180 14.27 14.04 0.34
C ILE A 180 13.59 15.40 0.40
N ASP A 181 12.61 15.61 -0.47
CA ASP A 181 11.65 16.68 -0.33
C ASP A 181 10.57 16.26 0.68
N PRO A 182 10.40 16.97 1.81
CA PRO A 182 9.43 16.58 2.82
C PRO A 182 7.99 16.66 2.31
N PRO A 183 7.10 15.75 2.76
CA PRO A 183 5.68 15.79 2.41
C PRO A 183 4.95 16.97 3.08
N ILE A 184 3.85 17.40 2.48
CA ILE A 184 2.91 18.37 3.06
C ILE A 184 1.76 17.60 3.70
N HIS A 185 1.58 17.74 5.01
CA HIS A 185 0.50 17.08 5.77
C HIS A 185 -0.72 17.98 6.03
N ASP A 186 -0.75 19.18 5.45
CA ASP A 186 -1.85 20.12 5.63
C ASP A 186 -3.08 19.73 4.80
N ARG A 187 -3.97 18.93 5.41
CA ARG A 187 -5.25 18.53 4.80
C ARG A 187 -6.27 19.67 4.70
N SER A 188 -6.01 20.84 5.30
CA SER A 188 -6.92 21.99 5.17
C SER A 188 -6.98 22.51 3.73
N LEU A 189 -5.95 22.23 2.92
CA LEU A 189 -5.91 22.51 1.48
C LEU A 189 -7.02 21.76 0.70
N LEU A 190 -7.54 20.66 1.24
CA LEU A 190 -8.61 19.85 0.66
C LEU A 190 -9.97 20.13 1.30
N LYS A 191 -10.07 21.14 2.17
CA LYS A 191 -11.32 21.47 2.84
C LYS A 191 -12.32 22.01 1.83
N GLY A 192 -13.46 21.34 1.72
CA GLY A 192 -14.59 21.85 0.93
C GLY A 192 -15.03 23.24 1.40
N SER A 193 -15.41 24.09 0.45
CA SER A 193 -15.98 25.41 0.71
C SER A 193 -17.41 25.48 0.17
N GLY A 194 -18.23 26.37 0.72
CA GLY A 194 -19.63 26.52 0.33
C GLY A 194 -20.59 25.56 1.04
N ASN A 195 -21.82 25.49 0.54
CA ASN A 195 -22.86 24.61 1.07
C ASN A 195 -22.68 23.19 0.53
N THR A 196 -23.05 22.18 1.33
CA THR A 196 -23.10 20.79 0.86
C THR A 196 -24.04 20.66 -0.34
N SER A 197 -23.58 19.97 -1.39
CA SER A 197 -24.40 19.69 -2.57
C SER A 197 -25.67 18.93 -2.17
N THR A 198 -26.82 19.37 -2.69
CA THR A 198 -28.07 18.62 -2.59
C THR A 198 -28.21 17.57 -3.69
N TYR A 199 -27.36 17.64 -4.72
CA TYR A 199 -27.24 16.63 -5.77
C TYR A 199 -26.22 15.57 -5.35
N VAL A 200 -26.63 14.30 -5.38
CA VAL A 200 -25.77 13.13 -5.21
C VAL A 200 -25.55 12.53 -6.60
N PRO A 201 -24.35 12.62 -7.16
CA PRO A 201 -24.02 11.95 -8.42
C PRO A 201 -24.20 10.43 -8.31
N ASP A 202 -24.52 9.78 -9.42
CA ASP A 202 -24.77 8.33 -9.46
C ASP A 202 -23.55 7.53 -8.95
N GLU A 203 -22.33 8.06 -9.12
CA GLU A 203 -21.09 7.45 -8.66
C GLU A 203 -20.96 7.38 -7.13
N TYR A 204 -21.72 8.21 -6.40
CA TYR A 204 -21.75 8.25 -4.93
C TYR A 204 -23.00 7.59 -4.33
N VAL A 205 -23.88 7.04 -5.17
CA VAL A 205 -25.03 6.27 -4.69
C VAL A 205 -24.51 4.95 -4.13
N LEU A 206 -24.44 4.88 -2.79
CA LEU A 206 -24.18 3.64 -2.07
C LEU A 206 -25.30 2.66 -2.40
N MET A 207 -25.03 1.69 -3.27
CA MET A 207 -25.94 0.57 -3.45
C MET A 207 -26.07 -0.13 -2.11
N GLU A 208 -27.29 -0.17 -1.55
CA GLU A 208 -27.53 -0.96 -0.36
C GLU A 208 -27.05 -2.39 -0.65
N PRO A 209 -26.16 -2.94 0.18
CA PRO A 209 -25.73 -4.31 0.02
C PRO A 209 -26.98 -5.16 0.20
N THR A 210 -27.52 -5.69 -0.90
CA THR A 210 -28.56 -6.73 -0.81
C THR A 210 -28.07 -7.78 0.19
N GLU A 211 -28.93 -8.28 1.08
CA GLU A 211 -28.54 -9.22 2.17
C GLU A 211 -27.74 -10.46 1.66
N ASN A 212 -27.83 -10.73 0.36
CA ASN A 212 -27.09 -11.75 -0.36
C ASN A 212 -25.64 -11.39 -0.72
N PHE A 213 -25.23 -10.11 -0.76
CA PHE A 213 -23.88 -9.71 -1.19
C PHE A 213 -22.81 -10.05 -0.15
N PHE A 214 -23.06 -9.80 1.15
CA PHE A 214 -22.10 -10.17 2.20
C PHE A 214 -22.09 -11.66 2.52
N SER A 215 -23.25 -12.32 2.49
CA SER A 215 -23.33 -13.77 2.68
C SER A 215 -22.70 -14.53 1.50
N ASN A 216 -22.81 -14.01 0.27
CA ASN A 216 -22.09 -14.52 -0.89
C ASN A 216 -20.62 -14.10 -0.91
N ALA A 217 -20.23 -12.92 -0.42
CA ALA A 217 -18.82 -12.54 -0.29
C ALA A 217 -18.10 -13.42 0.74
N GLN A 218 -18.71 -13.69 1.90
CA GLN A 218 -18.16 -14.61 2.91
C GLN A 218 -18.17 -16.08 2.44
N LYS A 219 -19.18 -16.53 1.66
CA LYS A 219 -19.17 -17.85 1.01
C LYS A 219 -18.17 -17.94 -0.16
N SER A 220 -18.00 -16.86 -0.91
CA SER A 220 -17.05 -16.72 -2.03
C SER A 220 -15.61 -16.71 -1.51
N LEU A 221 -15.34 -16.03 -0.40
CA LEU A 221 -14.05 -16.04 0.29
C LEU A 221 -13.66 -17.46 0.77
N LYS A 222 -14.65 -18.30 1.13
CA LYS A 222 -14.42 -19.73 1.44
C LYS A 222 -14.21 -20.61 0.19
N ASN A 223 -14.62 -20.14 -0.99
CA ASN A 223 -14.43 -20.78 -2.31
C ASN A 223 -13.37 -20.06 -3.18
N LEU A 224 -12.51 -19.24 -2.57
CA LEU A 224 -11.40 -18.53 -3.22
C LEU A 224 -10.37 -19.45 -3.90
N SER A 225 -10.46 -20.77 -3.71
CA SER A 225 -9.59 -21.76 -4.34
C SER A 225 -9.64 -21.80 -5.87
N SER A 226 -10.52 -21.02 -6.52
CA SER A 226 -10.65 -20.96 -7.98
C SER A 226 -10.28 -19.60 -8.62
N LEU A 227 -9.95 -18.57 -7.83
CA LEU A 227 -9.50 -17.30 -8.41
C LEU A 227 -8.04 -17.41 -8.86
N THR A 228 -7.80 -17.21 -10.16
CA THR A 228 -6.47 -17.14 -10.75
C THR A 228 -6.14 -15.69 -11.09
N THR A 229 -4.92 -15.27 -10.77
CA THR A 229 -4.39 -13.97 -11.17
C THR A 229 -3.41 -14.19 -12.31
N LYS A 230 -3.57 -13.43 -13.39
CA LYS A 230 -2.65 -13.44 -14.53
C LYS A 230 -1.98 -12.08 -14.68
N ILE A 231 -0.72 -12.10 -15.08
CA ILE A 231 0.01 -10.89 -15.44
C ILE A 231 0.02 -10.78 -16.96
N PHE A 232 -0.53 -9.68 -17.48
CA PHE A 232 -0.49 -9.36 -18.90
C PHE A 232 0.59 -8.32 -19.14
N ARG A 233 1.47 -8.59 -20.11
CA ARG A 233 2.53 -7.67 -20.51
C ARG A 233 2.19 -7.07 -21.85
N PHE A 234 2.07 -5.75 -21.90
CA PHE A 234 1.93 -4.98 -23.12
C PHE A 234 3.27 -4.34 -23.45
N SER A 235 3.81 -4.64 -24.64
CA SER A 235 5.04 -4.00 -25.11
C SER A 235 4.79 -2.54 -25.52
N GLN A 236 5.86 -1.78 -25.71
CA GLN A 236 5.75 -0.42 -26.26
C GLN A 236 5.06 -0.42 -27.63
N ASP A 237 5.33 -1.42 -28.47
CA ASP A 237 4.72 -1.55 -29.79
C ASP A 237 3.24 -1.93 -29.69
N ASP A 238 2.86 -2.79 -28.73
CA ASP A 238 1.44 -3.11 -28.48
C ASP A 238 0.66 -1.86 -28.06
N LEU A 239 1.18 -1.11 -27.10
CA LEU A 239 0.55 0.12 -26.59
C LEU A 239 0.47 1.20 -27.68
N LYS A 240 1.52 1.33 -28.49
CA LYS A 240 1.52 2.26 -29.64
C LYS A 240 0.45 1.87 -30.65
N ARG A 241 0.37 0.58 -31.01
CA ARG A 241 -0.64 0.07 -31.94
C ARG A 241 -2.06 0.28 -31.42
N LEU A 242 -2.32 0.02 -30.15
CA LEU A 242 -3.62 0.28 -29.50
C LEU A 242 -3.99 1.75 -29.59
N ARG A 243 -3.09 2.64 -29.17
CA ARG A 243 -3.32 4.08 -29.21
C ARG A 243 -3.54 4.58 -30.64
N ASP A 244 -2.71 4.16 -31.59
CA ASP A 244 -2.81 4.60 -32.99
C ASP A 244 -4.13 4.10 -33.62
N TYR A 245 -4.60 2.89 -33.27
CA TYR A 245 -5.91 2.38 -33.71
C TYR A 245 -7.07 3.23 -33.19
N TYR A 246 -7.10 3.51 -31.89
CA TYR A 246 -8.19 4.33 -31.30
C TYR A 246 -8.07 5.82 -31.59
N SER A 247 -6.92 6.30 -32.08
CA SER A 247 -6.74 7.69 -32.50
C SER A 247 -7.39 7.99 -33.85
N VAL A 248 -7.74 6.97 -34.65
CA VAL A 248 -8.37 7.16 -35.96
C VAL A 248 -9.76 7.79 -35.80
N GLY A 249 -9.97 8.95 -36.43
CA GLY A 249 -11.26 9.65 -36.41
C GLY A 249 -11.50 10.52 -35.17
N ILE A 250 -10.52 10.63 -34.26
CA ILE A 250 -10.58 11.60 -33.16
C ILE A 250 -10.50 13.03 -33.76
N PRO A 251 -11.41 13.95 -33.38
CA PRO A 251 -11.40 15.33 -33.87
C PRO A 251 -10.08 16.05 -33.58
N ASN A 252 -9.71 17.00 -34.45
CA ASN A 252 -8.54 17.85 -34.21
C ASN A 252 -8.66 18.59 -32.86
N GLY A 253 -7.63 18.46 -32.02
CA GLY A 253 -7.58 19.04 -30.67
C GLY A 253 -7.99 18.07 -29.55
N SER A 254 -8.50 16.89 -29.89
CA SER A 254 -8.75 15.79 -28.95
C SER A 254 -7.62 14.76 -29.00
N TRP A 255 -7.43 14.01 -27.91
CA TRP A 255 -6.41 12.98 -27.80
C TRP A 255 -6.92 11.83 -26.93
N ILE A 256 -6.35 10.64 -27.13
CA ILE A 256 -6.55 9.47 -26.27
C ILE A 256 -5.24 9.15 -25.57
N SER A 257 -5.26 8.97 -24.25
CA SER A 257 -4.07 8.58 -23.51
C SER A 257 -3.75 7.11 -23.75
N THR A 258 -2.51 6.70 -23.46
CA THR A 258 -2.17 5.27 -23.42
C THR A 258 -3.02 4.50 -22.41
N ASN A 259 -3.44 5.15 -21.32
CA ASN A 259 -4.28 4.53 -20.30
C ASN A 259 -5.73 4.35 -20.76
N ASP A 260 -6.27 5.30 -21.53
CA ASP A 260 -7.63 5.19 -22.07
C ASP A 260 -7.71 4.14 -23.19
N ALA A 261 -6.61 3.92 -23.91
CA ALA A 261 -6.52 2.93 -24.98
C ALA A 261 -6.30 1.49 -24.47
N LEU A 262 -5.93 1.32 -23.21
CA LEU A 262 -5.66 0.04 -22.55
C LEU A 262 -6.91 -0.49 -21.84
#